data_AF-A0A819IZX1-F1
#
_entry.id   AF-A0A819IZX1-F1
#
_cell.length_a   1.000
_cell.length_b   1.000
_cell.length_c   1.000
_cell.angle_alpha   90.00
_cell.angle_beta   90.00
_cell.angle_gamma   90.00
#
_symmetry.space_group_name_H-M   'P 1'
#
loop_
_entity.id
_entity.type
_entity.pdbx_description
1 polymer ?
#
loop_
_entity_poly.entity_id
_entity_poly.type
_entity_poly.pdbx_seq_one_letter_code
_entity_poly.pdbx_strand_id
1 'polypeptide(L)'
;MTTVGLEIRKERIKKQLFEVLKSFKDSHFSELDVHQTLDFDDEYDEEEYAAEEESTDEEESTDEEESTDEEESTDEEESTDEEESTDEEESVDDMDDYDENQQLHIYNHFTLEEMENIIEWVDQHPNYKFTTIKHKFRKVKYPYYISRFREYIKNKGTRFEKLEEIKQFMWDQFYIKRAIEKEAVHDADLELFAIQKAKELNWDNFKVSESFLTTFKKENRISSRR
;
A
#
# COMPACT_ATOMS: atom_id res chain seq x y z
N MET A 1 -39.95 2.65 -32.57
CA MET A 1 -38.77 2.00 -33.22
C MET A 1 -37.61 3.01 -33.34
N THR A 2 -37.12 3.58 -32.23
CA THR A 2 -36.14 4.69 -32.31
C THR A 2 -35.00 4.61 -31.30
N THR A 3 -35.13 3.74 -30.28
CA THR A 3 -34.13 3.54 -29.22
C THR A 3 -32.95 2.68 -29.68
N VAL A 4 -33.21 1.61 -30.45
CA VAL A 4 -32.17 0.69 -30.94
C VAL A 4 -31.16 1.38 -31.87
N GLY A 5 -31.62 2.33 -32.70
CA GLY A 5 -30.76 3.07 -33.63
C GLY A 5 -29.88 4.16 -32.99
N LEU A 6 -30.19 4.57 -31.76
CA LEU A 6 -29.33 5.49 -30.99
C LEU A 6 -28.24 4.72 -30.24
N GLU A 7 -28.56 3.55 -29.71
CA GLU A 7 -27.60 2.73 -28.98
C GLU A 7 -26.50 2.17 -29.90
N ILE A 8 -26.87 1.75 -31.11
CA ILE A 8 -25.89 1.33 -32.14
C ILE A 8 -24.95 2.47 -32.53
N ARG A 9 -25.45 3.72 -32.56
CA ARG A 9 -24.63 4.90 -32.86
C ARG A 9 -23.67 5.22 -31.72
N LYS A 10 -24.10 5.12 -30.47
CA LYS A 10 -23.23 5.30 -29.29
C LYS A 10 -22.13 4.26 -29.24
N GLU A 11 -22.45 2.98 -29.46
CA GLU A 11 -21.45 1.90 -29.49
C GLU A 11 -20.43 2.08 -30.63
N ARG A 12 -20.87 2.57 -31.80
CA ARG A 12 -19.96 2.89 -32.90
C ARG A 12 -19.02 4.04 -32.56
N ILE A 13 -19.52 5.09 -31.91
CA ILE A 13 -18.71 6.24 -31.49
C ILE A 13 -17.71 5.81 -30.41
N LYS A 14 -18.13 5.02 -29.41
CA LYS A 14 -17.22 4.50 -28.38
C LYS A 14 -16.08 3.68 -28.97
N LYS A 15 -16.37 2.78 -29.91
CA LYS A 15 -15.35 1.96 -30.59
C LYS A 15 -14.37 2.82 -31.38
N GLN A 16 -14.86 3.80 -32.13
CA GLN A 16 -13.99 4.73 -32.85
C GLN A 16 -13.11 5.57 -31.90
N LEU A 17 -13.67 6.03 -30.78
CA LEU A 17 -12.93 6.79 -29.78
C LEU A 17 -11.84 5.92 -29.13
N PHE A 18 -12.15 4.68 -28.79
CA PHE A 18 -11.21 3.73 -28.21
C PHE A 18 -10.04 3.42 -29.16
N GLU A 19 -10.32 3.30 -30.46
CA GLU A 19 -9.30 2.99 -31.47
C GLU A 19 -8.36 4.16 -31.75
N VAL A 20 -8.88 5.40 -31.71
CA VAL A 20 -8.07 6.63 -31.76
C VAL A 20 -7.20 6.78 -30.51
N LEU A 21 -7.73 6.48 -29.33
CA LEU A 21 -6.95 6.52 -28.08
C LEU A 21 -5.85 5.45 -28.08
N LYS A 22 -6.14 4.26 -28.60
CA LYS A 22 -5.17 3.17 -28.71
C LYS A 22 -4.01 3.54 -29.65
N SER A 23 -4.30 4.12 -30.82
CA SER A 23 -3.25 4.52 -31.76
C SER A 23 -2.39 5.68 -31.23
N PHE A 24 -2.96 6.58 -30.43
CA PHE A 24 -2.20 7.64 -29.77
C PHE A 24 -1.19 7.10 -28.76
N LYS A 25 -1.57 6.08 -27.97
CA LYS A 25 -0.68 5.42 -27.00
C LYS A 25 0.52 4.75 -27.69
N ASP A 26 0.28 4.08 -28.82
CA ASP A 26 1.34 3.36 -29.54
C ASP A 26 2.30 4.31 -30.28
N SER A 27 1.83 5.50 -30.67
CA SER A 27 2.63 6.51 -31.39
C SER A 27 3.49 7.40 -30.49
N HIS A 28 3.15 7.59 -29.22
CA HIS A 28 3.86 8.54 -28.35
C HIS A 28 4.86 7.89 -27.38
N PHE A 29 4.86 6.55 -27.28
CA PHE A 29 5.71 5.81 -26.34
C PHE A 29 6.90 5.11 -27.00
N SER A 30 6.99 5.13 -28.33
CA SER A 30 8.07 4.51 -29.11
C SER A 30 9.28 5.44 -29.34
N GLU A 31 9.27 6.66 -28.78
CA GLU A 31 10.33 7.67 -28.98
C GLU A 31 11.10 8.05 -27.69
N LEU A 32 10.99 7.23 -26.64
CA LEU A 32 11.82 7.31 -25.43
C LEU A 32 12.78 6.12 -25.37
N ASP A 33 13.60 5.96 -26.41
CA ASP A 33 14.83 5.18 -26.33
C ASP A 33 15.96 5.98 -26.99
N VAL A 34 16.45 6.97 -26.25
CA VAL A 34 17.74 7.58 -26.54
C VAL A 34 18.49 7.73 -25.22
N HIS A 35 19.40 6.79 -25.00
CA HIS A 35 20.52 6.92 -24.09
C HIS A 35 21.17 8.31 -24.25
N GLN A 36 21.00 9.18 -23.26
CA GLN A 36 21.98 10.23 -22.96
C GLN A 36 22.62 9.87 -21.63
N THR A 37 23.69 9.10 -21.72
CA THR A 37 24.77 9.12 -20.74
C THR A 37 25.29 10.55 -20.69
N LEU A 38 24.84 11.30 -19.70
CA LEU A 38 25.50 12.55 -19.31
C LEU A 38 26.85 12.15 -18.72
N ASP A 39 27.91 12.35 -19.50
CA ASP A 39 29.27 12.44 -18.98
C ASP A 39 29.29 13.60 -17.98
N PHE A 40 29.32 13.25 -16.69
CA PHE A 40 29.64 14.17 -15.62
C PHE A 40 31.16 14.37 -15.65
N ASP A 41 31.60 15.47 -16.25
CA ASP A 41 32.92 16.06 -15.96
C ASP A 41 32.87 16.63 -14.53
N ASP A 42 33.11 15.77 -13.54
CA ASP A 42 33.37 16.18 -12.16
C ASP A 42 34.81 16.72 -12.07
N GLU A 43 34.97 18.01 -12.37
CA GLU A 43 36.14 18.80 -11.99
C GLU A 43 36.10 18.99 -10.47
N TYR A 44 36.76 18.09 -9.74
CA TYR A 44 36.96 18.18 -8.29
C TYR A 44 37.90 19.35 -7.98
N ASP A 45 37.36 20.41 -7.38
CA ASP A 45 38.16 21.45 -6.74
C ASP A 45 38.44 21.04 -5.28
N GLU A 46 39.70 20.71 -5.05
CA GLU A 46 40.28 20.23 -3.80
C GLU A 46 40.64 21.44 -2.93
N GLU A 47 39.73 21.89 -2.05
CA GLU A 47 40.08 22.83 -0.98
C GLU A 47 40.23 22.13 0.37
N GLU A 48 41.51 21.86 0.63
CA GLU A 48 42.18 21.58 1.89
C GLU A 48 41.82 22.59 3.00
N TYR A 49 41.24 22.10 4.11
CA TYR A 49 41.40 22.74 5.40
C TYR A 49 41.76 21.70 6.46
N ALA A 50 43.06 21.70 6.77
CA ALA A 50 43.64 21.11 7.97
C ALA A 50 43.27 21.90 9.22
N ALA A 51 43.17 21.18 10.35
CA ALA A 51 43.58 21.54 11.73
C ALA A 51 42.68 20.78 12.71
N GLU A 52 43.19 19.73 13.36
CA GLU A 52 43.73 19.77 14.74
C GLU A 52 42.59 20.02 15.76
N GLU A 53 42.33 19.13 16.72
CA GLU A 53 43.22 18.80 17.83
C GLU A 53 42.69 17.55 18.58
N GLU A 54 43.65 16.82 19.16
CA GLU A 54 43.67 16.17 20.51
C GLU A 54 42.37 15.68 21.19
N SER A 55 42.36 14.65 22.02
CA SER A 55 43.33 13.64 22.49
C SER A 55 42.58 12.78 23.53
N THR A 56 43.16 11.61 23.85
CA THR A 56 42.94 10.82 25.09
C THR A 56 41.56 10.14 25.24
N ASP A 57 41.41 8.94 25.80
CA ASP A 57 42.32 8.12 26.60
C ASP A 57 41.88 6.65 26.53
N GLU A 58 42.77 5.81 27.04
CA GLU A 58 42.70 4.38 27.36
C GLU A 58 41.34 3.93 27.97
N GLU A 59 40.92 2.67 27.83
CA GLU A 59 41.29 1.61 28.76
C GLU A 59 41.04 0.21 28.17
N GLU A 60 42.02 -0.63 28.45
CA GLU A 60 42.14 -2.07 28.27
C GLU A 60 41.52 -2.79 29.49
N SER A 61 40.85 -3.94 29.30
CA SER A 61 40.83 -5.13 30.22
C SER A 61 39.80 -6.15 29.72
N THR A 62 40.19 -7.38 29.33
CA THR A 62 40.19 -8.64 30.14
C THR A 62 38.83 -8.94 30.79
N ASP A 63 38.22 -10.12 30.73
CA ASP A 63 38.77 -11.44 31.01
C ASP A 63 37.69 -12.53 30.70
N GLU A 64 38.15 -13.78 30.82
CA GLU A 64 37.50 -15.10 30.76
C GLU A 64 36.12 -15.21 31.46
N GLU A 65 35.25 -16.15 31.10
CA GLU A 65 35.10 -17.51 31.68
C GLU A 65 34.04 -18.24 30.82
N GLU A 66 34.33 -19.39 30.21
CA GLU A 66 34.22 -20.76 30.75
C GLU A 66 32.79 -21.33 30.88
N SER A 67 32.66 -22.51 30.30
CA SER A 67 31.58 -23.48 30.19
C SER A 67 30.89 -23.90 31.50
N THR A 68 29.61 -24.25 31.40
CA THR A 68 29.02 -25.36 32.17
C THR A 68 27.98 -26.14 31.37
N ASP A 69 28.07 -27.44 31.60
CA ASP A 69 27.46 -28.62 30.99
C ASP A 69 26.04 -28.92 31.51
N GLU A 70 25.40 -29.88 30.84
CA GLU A 70 24.34 -30.80 31.32
C GLU A 70 23.00 -30.16 31.79
N GLU A 71 21.84 -30.61 31.33
CA GLU A 71 21.20 -31.86 31.75
C GLU A 71 20.24 -32.42 30.68
N GLU A 72 20.25 -33.74 30.62
CA GLU A 72 19.41 -34.68 29.86
C GLU A 72 18.10 -34.98 30.63
N SER A 73 17.19 -35.75 30.00
CA SER A 73 16.03 -36.46 30.59
C SER A 73 14.74 -35.61 30.69
N THR A 74 13.52 -36.05 30.35
CA THR A 74 12.83 -37.35 30.18
C THR A 74 11.44 -36.98 29.63
N ASP A 75 10.95 -37.59 28.55
CA ASP A 75 10.10 -38.80 28.51
C ASP A 75 8.61 -38.59 28.90
N GLU A 76 7.77 -38.84 27.88
CA GLU A 76 6.47 -39.54 27.88
C GLU A 76 5.15 -39.02 28.52
N GLU A 77 4.07 -39.44 27.83
CA GLU A 77 2.61 -39.45 28.11
C GLU A 77 1.82 -38.12 27.98
N GLU A 78 0.89 -37.94 27.02
CA GLU A 78 -0.40 -38.59 26.70
C GLU A 78 -1.54 -38.29 27.72
N SER A 79 -2.69 -37.88 27.16
CA SER A 79 -4.04 -37.80 27.77
C SER A 79 -4.27 -36.64 28.75
N THR A 80 -5.39 -35.92 28.83
CA THR A 80 -6.77 -36.20 28.43
C THR A 80 -7.57 -34.88 28.46
N ASP A 81 -8.60 -34.87 27.64
CA ASP A 81 -9.77 -33.98 27.61
C ASP A 81 -10.35 -33.66 28.99
N GLU A 82 -10.63 -32.39 29.31
CA GLU A 82 -11.76 -32.02 30.18
C GLU A 82 -12.11 -30.52 30.02
N GLU A 83 -13.40 -30.30 29.87
CA GLU A 83 -14.14 -29.07 29.58
C GLU A 83 -14.06 -28.03 30.71
N GLU A 84 -13.95 -26.74 30.38
CA GLU A 84 -14.73 -25.72 31.08
C GLU A 84 -15.00 -24.52 30.17
N SER A 85 -16.28 -24.29 29.93
CA SER A 85 -16.83 -23.19 29.15
C SER A 85 -17.04 -22.01 30.08
N THR A 86 -16.24 -20.95 29.91
CA THR A 86 -16.58 -19.62 30.43
C THR A 86 -16.91 -18.70 29.27
N ASP A 87 -18.21 -18.50 29.12
CA ASP A 87 -18.87 -17.48 28.33
C ASP A 87 -18.52 -16.11 28.93
N GLU A 88 -17.62 -15.37 28.29
CA GLU A 88 -17.36 -13.96 28.59
C GLU A 88 -17.93 -13.12 27.46
N GLU A 89 -19.18 -12.68 27.64
CA GLU A 89 -19.71 -11.54 26.93
C GLU A 89 -18.97 -10.28 27.37
N GLU A 90 -18.04 -9.80 26.54
CA GLU A 90 -17.46 -8.47 26.72
C GLU A 90 -17.94 -7.52 25.63
N SER A 91 -18.89 -6.66 26.02
CA SER A 91 -19.27 -5.45 25.33
C SER A 91 -18.16 -4.40 25.43
N VAL A 92 -17.60 -3.96 24.31
CA VAL A 92 -16.77 -2.75 24.19
C VAL A 92 -17.13 -2.10 22.86
N ASP A 93 -18.13 -1.22 22.85
CA ASP A 93 -18.01 0.24 23.01
C ASP A 93 -17.13 0.88 21.93
N ASP A 94 -17.77 1.74 21.15
CA ASP A 94 -17.22 2.53 20.05
C ASP A 94 -15.99 3.35 20.52
N MET A 95 -14.79 2.95 20.11
CA MET A 95 -13.60 3.80 20.15
C MET A 95 -13.04 4.00 18.74
N ASP A 96 -13.58 5.02 18.06
CA ASP A 96 -12.93 5.73 16.97
C ASP A 96 -11.77 6.58 17.54
N ASP A 97 -10.63 5.95 17.81
CA ASP A 97 -9.34 6.65 17.94
C ASP A 97 -8.19 5.73 17.52
N TYR A 98 -8.05 5.51 16.21
CA TYR A 98 -6.91 4.75 15.68
C TYR A 98 -5.74 5.67 15.36
N ASP A 99 -4.92 5.80 16.40
CA ASP A 99 -3.48 6.04 16.48
C ASP A 99 -2.69 5.82 15.16
N GLU A 100 -1.92 6.85 14.79
CA GLU A 100 -0.96 6.90 13.68
C GLU A 100 0.17 5.85 13.78
N ASN A 101 0.30 5.11 14.90
CA ASN A 101 1.27 4.03 15.10
C ASN A 101 1.00 2.71 14.33
N GLN A 102 -0.04 2.62 13.48
CA GLN A 102 -0.18 1.49 12.53
C GLN A 102 0.85 1.50 11.37
N GLN A 103 1.83 2.41 11.39
CA GLN A 103 2.96 2.43 10.44
C GLN A 103 3.98 1.27 10.59
N LEU A 104 3.80 0.35 11.56
CA LEU A 104 4.60 -0.88 11.66
C LEU A 104 4.13 -2.05 10.77
N HIS A 105 3.19 -1.82 9.86
CA HIS A 105 2.64 -2.85 8.95
C HIS A 105 3.44 -3.05 7.64
N ILE A 106 4.74 -2.77 7.64
CA ILE A 106 5.63 -2.86 6.46
C ILE A 106 5.78 -4.31 5.93
N TYR A 107 5.31 -5.35 6.64
CA TYR A 107 5.61 -6.74 6.29
C TYR A 107 4.45 -7.65 5.86
N ASN A 108 3.22 -7.16 5.71
CA ASN A 108 2.11 -8.01 5.27
C ASN A 108 1.15 -7.26 4.33
N HIS A 109 1.65 -6.77 3.19
CA HIS A 109 0.77 -6.42 2.09
C HIS A 109 0.17 -7.71 1.52
N PHE A 110 -1.11 -7.91 1.78
CA PHE A 110 -1.93 -8.88 1.06
C PHE A 110 -2.54 -8.16 -0.14
N THR A 111 -2.52 -8.78 -1.32
CA THR A 111 -3.32 -8.31 -2.45
C THR A 111 -4.79 -8.72 -2.24
N LEU A 112 -5.76 -8.04 -2.86
CA LEU A 112 -7.16 -8.49 -2.82
C LEU A 112 -7.34 -9.93 -3.27
N GLU A 113 -6.65 -10.32 -4.34
CA GLU A 113 -6.69 -11.68 -4.85
C GLU A 113 -6.17 -12.70 -3.81
N GLU A 114 -5.10 -12.38 -3.08
CA GLU A 114 -4.62 -13.22 -1.98
C GLU A 114 -5.68 -13.34 -0.88
N MET A 115 -6.36 -12.24 -0.52
CA MET A 115 -7.41 -12.26 0.49
C MET A 115 -8.61 -13.09 0.06
N GLU A 116 -9.04 -12.94 -1.20
CA GLU A 116 -10.14 -13.72 -1.79
C GLU A 116 -9.82 -15.22 -1.75
N ASN A 117 -8.63 -15.61 -2.19
CA ASN A 117 -8.18 -17.00 -2.14
C ASN A 117 -8.14 -17.57 -0.71
N ILE A 118 -7.72 -16.76 0.26
CA ILE A 118 -7.69 -17.17 1.67
C ILE A 118 -9.11 -17.37 2.19
N ILE A 119 -10.02 -16.41 1.95
CA ILE A 119 -11.40 -16.48 2.42
C ILE A 119 -12.16 -17.62 1.75
N GLU A 120 -11.99 -17.80 0.44
CA GLU A 120 -12.60 -18.91 -0.29
C GLU A 120 -12.18 -20.25 0.31
N TRP A 121 -10.89 -20.42 0.61
CA TRP A 121 -10.41 -21.66 1.23
C TRP A 121 -10.95 -21.88 2.65
N VAL A 122 -11.02 -20.81 3.45
CA VAL A 122 -11.59 -20.85 4.81
C VAL A 122 -13.08 -21.22 4.75
N ASP A 123 -13.83 -20.67 3.80
CA ASP A 123 -15.26 -20.96 3.61
C ASP A 123 -15.50 -22.39 3.12
N GLN A 124 -14.57 -22.96 2.34
CA GLN A 124 -14.60 -24.38 1.96
C GLN A 124 -14.31 -25.33 3.14
N HIS A 125 -13.68 -24.85 4.21
CA HIS A 125 -13.25 -25.66 5.35
C HIS A 125 -13.68 -25.05 6.71
N PRO A 126 -15.00 -24.94 6.99
CA PRO A 126 -15.51 -24.24 8.18
C PRO A 126 -15.10 -24.90 9.51
N ASN A 127 -14.76 -26.19 9.50
CA ASN A 127 -14.40 -26.95 10.71
C ASN A 127 -12.90 -26.90 11.04
N TYR A 128 -12.07 -26.24 10.21
CA TYR A 128 -10.62 -26.22 10.42
C TYR A 128 -10.23 -25.17 11.46
N LYS A 129 -9.37 -25.57 12.40
CA LYS A 129 -8.80 -24.67 13.41
C LYS A 129 -7.91 -23.61 12.74
N PHE A 130 -7.79 -22.45 13.37
CA PHE A 130 -6.92 -21.38 12.88
C PHE A 130 -5.45 -21.80 12.76
N THR A 131 -4.98 -22.74 13.59
CA THR A 131 -3.64 -23.33 13.45
C THR A 131 -3.42 -23.90 12.05
N THR A 132 -4.38 -24.64 11.51
CA THR A 132 -4.34 -25.18 10.14
C THR A 132 -4.31 -24.07 9.08
N ILE A 133 -5.13 -23.03 9.26
CA ILE A 133 -5.15 -21.84 8.38
C ILE A 133 -3.78 -21.17 8.37
N LYS A 134 -3.19 -20.93 9.55
CA LYS A 134 -1.86 -20.31 9.74
C LYS A 134 -0.73 -21.15 9.11
N HIS A 135 -0.80 -22.47 9.21
CA HIS A 135 0.19 -23.35 8.58
C HIS A 135 0.16 -23.28 7.05
N LYS A 136 -1.04 -23.23 6.45
CA LYS A 136 -1.21 -23.09 5.00
C LYS A 136 -0.84 -21.69 4.51
N PHE A 137 -1.31 -20.66 5.21
CA PHE A 137 -1.10 -19.27 4.87
C PHE A 137 -0.20 -18.60 5.90
N ARG A 138 1.12 -18.82 5.80
CA ARG A 138 2.11 -18.33 6.77
C ARG A 138 2.11 -16.80 6.96
N LYS A 139 1.65 -16.04 5.95
CA LYS A 139 1.46 -14.58 6.04
C LYS A 139 0.34 -14.20 7.03
N VAL A 140 -0.66 -15.06 7.23
CA VAL A 140 -1.82 -14.83 8.10
C VAL A 140 -1.43 -15.19 9.54
N LYS A 141 -0.87 -14.20 10.24
CA LYS A 141 -0.31 -14.40 11.58
C LYS A 141 -1.39 -14.56 12.66
N TYR A 142 -2.51 -13.85 12.51
CA TYR A 142 -3.52 -13.71 13.56
C TYR A 142 -4.95 -13.99 13.04
N PRO A 143 -5.87 -14.51 13.89
CA PRO A 143 -7.23 -14.86 13.49
C PRO A 143 -8.05 -13.71 12.93
N TYR A 144 -7.89 -12.50 13.50
CA TYR A 144 -8.66 -11.31 13.09
C TYR A 144 -8.43 -10.90 11.63
N TYR A 145 -7.36 -11.38 10.98
CA TYR A 145 -7.12 -11.15 9.56
C TYR A 145 -8.27 -11.68 8.71
N ILE A 146 -8.85 -12.82 9.08
CA ILE A 146 -9.96 -13.43 8.32
C ILE A 146 -11.17 -12.51 8.34
N SER A 147 -11.56 -12.00 9.51
CA SER A 147 -12.66 -11.03 9.63
C SER A 147 -12.38 -9.77 8.82
N ARG A 148 -11.15 -9.25 8.90
CA ARG A 148 -10.71 -8.05 8.17
C ARG A 148 -10.68 -8.25 6.65
N PHE A 149 -10.27 -9.42 6.18
CA PHE A 149 -10.29 -9.76 4.76
C PHE A 149 -11.71 -9.82 4.21
N ARG A 150 -12.66 -10.42 4.95
CA ARG A 150 -14.08 -10.39 4.55
C ARG A 150 -14.59 -8.96 4.41
N GLU A 151 -14.20 -8.09 5.33
CA GLU A 151 -14.55 -6.67 5.26
C GLU A 151 -13.94 -5.98 4.05
N TYR A 152 -12.65 -6.21 3.75
CA TYR A 152 -11.97 -5.63 2.59
C TYR A 152 -12.57 -6.11 1.27
N ILE A 153 -12.90 -7.39 1.15
CA ILE A 153 -13.58 -7.94 -0.04
C ILE A 153 -14.97 -7.31 -0.18
N LYS A 154 -15.73 -7.23 0.91
CA LYS A 154 -17.05 -6.57 0.94
C LYS A 154 -16.96 -5.10 0.52
N ASN A 155 -15.91 -4.41 0.97
CA ASN A 155 -15.65 -3.00 0.68
C ASN A 155 -14.92 -2.78 -0.66
N LYS A 156 -14.74 -3.85 -1.47
CA LYS A 156 -14.07 -3.84 -2.79
C LYS A 156 -12.65 -3.27 -2.78
N GLY A 157 -11.89 -3.53 -1.74
CA GLY A 157 -10.52 -3.03 -1.68
C GLY A 157 -10.01 -2.80 -0.28
N THR A 158 -8.70 -2.92 -0.14
CA THR A 158 -8.00 -2.40 1.02
C THR A 158 -7.98 -0.88 0.98
N ARG A 159 -7.80 -0.26 2.15
CA ARG A 159 -7.53 1.18 2.25
C ARG A 159 -6.34 1.59 1.37
N PHE A 160 -5.30 0.77 1.32
CA PHE A 160 -4.09 1.03 0.55
C PHE A 160 -4.37 1.07 -0.95
N GLU A 161 -5.02 0.05 -1.51
CA GLU A 161 -5.35 0.01 -2.94
C GLU A 161 -6.26 1.16 -3.34
N LYS A 162 -7.25 1.50 -2.49
CA LYS A 162 -8.11 2.67 -2.74
C LYS A 162 -7.31 3.98 -2.77
N LEU A 163 -6.34 4.13 -1.87
CA LEU A 163 -5.45 5.31 -1.89
C LEU A 163 -4.59 5.34 -3.16
N GLU A 164 -4.07 4.19 -3.57
CA GLU A 164 -3.26 4.07 -4.77
C GLU A 164 -4.07 4.43 -6.02
N GLU A 165 -5.30 3.92 -6.14
CA GLU A 165 -6.22 4.27 -7.22
C GLU A 165 -6.55 5.76 -7.25
N ILE A 166 -6.75 6.38 -6.07
CA ILE A 166 -6.97 7.82 -5.96
C ILE A 166 -5.74 8.60 -6.44
N LYS A 167 -4.53 8.24 -5.97
CA LYS A 167 -3.29 8.88 -6.38
C LYS A 167 -3.07 8.78 -7.89
N GLN A 168 -3.27 7.58 -8.45
CA GLN A 168 -3.13 7.37 -9.89
C GLN A 168 -4.10 8.24 -10.69
N PHE A 169 -5.37 8.27 -10.29
CA PHE A 169 -6.37 9.11 -10.95
C PHE A 169 -6.03 10.60 -10.84
N MET A 170 -5.61 11.08 -9.67
CA MET A 170 -5.19 12.47 -9.49
C MET A 170 -4.03 12.83 -10.41
N TRP A 171 -3.05 11.93 -10.55
CA TRP A 171 -1.91 12.12 -11.43
C TRP A 171 -2.35 12.21 -12.90
N ASP A 172 -3.23 11.31 -13.34
CA ASP A 172 -3.75 11.33 -14.71
C ASP A 172 -4.49 12.64 -15.00
N GLN A 173 -5.35 13.11 -14.08
CA GLN A 173 -6.06 14.38 -14.22
C GLN A 173 -5.11 15.57 -14.23
N PHE A 174 -4.13 15.59 -13.32
CA PHE A 174 -3.10 16.62 -13.28
C PHE A 174 -2.32 16.68 -14.60
N TYR A 175 -1.91 15.52 -15.12
CA TYR A 175 -1.17 15.41 -16.37
C TYR A 175 -1.99 15.92 -17.55
N ILE A 176 -3.26 15.53 -17.66
CA ILE A 176 -4.16 16.01 -18.72
C ILE A 176 -4.27 17.54 -18.68
N LYS A 177 -4.58 18.11 -17.51
CA LYS A 177 -4.73 19.56 -17.37
C LYS A 177 -3.45 20.33 -17.67
N ARG A 178 -2.30 19.85 -17.19
CA ARG A 178 -1.01 20.55 -17.33
C ARG A 178 -0.37 20.36 -18.71
N ALA A 179 -0.35 19.13 -19.22
CA ALA A 179 0.37 18.80 -20.45
C ALA A 179 -0.48 19.07 -21.69
N ILE A 180 -1.78 18.75 -21.64
CA ILE A 180 -2.66 18.81 -22.80
C ILE A 180 -3.39 20.16 -22.83
N GLU A 181 -4.11 20.50 -21.76
CA GLU A 181 -4.95 21.71 -21.72
C GLU A 181 -4.14 22.98 -21.42
N LYS A 182 -2.93 22.82 -20.85
CA LYS A 182 -2.02 23.90 -20.43
C LYS A 182 -2.63 24.82 -19.38
N GLU A 183 -3.57 24.32 -18.58
CA GLU A 183 -4.18 25.06 -17.48
C GLU A 183 -3.29 25.07 -16.24
N ALA A 184 -3.50 26.04 -15.34
CA ALA A 184 -2.93 25.99 -14.01
C ALA A 184 -3.76 25.02 -13.16
N VAL A 185 -3.10 24.12 -12.43
CA VAL A 185 -3.76 23.22 -11.48
C VAL A 185 -3.39 23.66 -10.08
N HIS A 186 -4.41 23.98 -9.28
CA HIS A 186 -4.25 24.39 -7.89
C HIS A 186 -4.45 23.20 -6.94
N ASP A 187 -4.03 23.37 -5.68
CA ASP A 187 -4.22 22.34 -4.65
C ASP A 187 -5.71 21.98 -4.46
N ALA A 188 -6.61 22.96 -4.62
CA ALA A 188 -8.06 22.75 -4.58
C ALA A 188 -8.57 21.83 -5.72
N ASP A 189 -7.95 21.87 -6.89
CA ASP A 189 -8.30 20.97 -8.00
C ASP A 189 -7.86 19.54 -7.68
N LEU A 190 -6.65 19.37 -7.12
CA LEU A 190 -6.14 18.07 -6.70
C LEU A 190 -7.03 17.45 -5.60
N GLU A 191 -7.46 18.27 -4.64
CA GLU A 191 -8.43 17.86 -3.62
C GLU A 191 -9.75 17.41 -4.26
N LEU A 192 -10.27 18.19 -5.22
CA LEU A 192 -11.50 17.85 -5.92
C LEU A 192 -11.39 16.50 -6.66
N PHE A 193 -10.28 16.26 -7.37
CA PHE A 193 -10.05 14.99 -8.06
C PHE A 193 -10.00 13.81 -7.10
N ALA A 194 -9.33 13.98 -5.95
CA ALA A 194 -9.25 12.95 -4.94
C ALA A 194 -10.62 12.61 -4.36
N ILE A 195 -11.41 13.63 -3.99
CA ILE A 195 -12.77 13.45 -3.47
C ILE A 195 -13.69 12.83 -4.52
N GLN A 196 -13.59 13.26 -5.78
CA GLN A 196 -14.36 12.69 -6.87
C GLN A 196 -14.08 11.19 -7.00
N LYS A 197 -12.81 10.80 -7.02
CA LYS A 197 -12.43 9.40 -7.14
C LYS A 197 -12.82 8.57 -5.93
N ALA A 198 -12.69 9.11 -4.73
CA ALA A 198 -13.11 8.45 -3.50
C ALA A 198 -14.62 8.14 -3.51
N LYS A 199 -15.45 9.05 -4.02
CA LYS A 199 -16.89 8.82 -4.20
C LYS A 199 -17.18 7.69 -5.19
N GLU A 200 -16.44 7.60 -6.30
CA GLU A 200 -16.58 6.48 -7.24
C GLU A 200 -16.25 5.12 -6.59
N LEU A 201 -15.33 5.12 -5.61
CA LEU A 201 -14.95 3.95 -4.82
C LEU A 201 -15.87 3.67 -3.61
N ASN A 202 -16.96 4.44 -3.48
CA ASN A 202 -17.85 4.43 -2.31
C ASN A 202 -17.09 4.58 -0.98
N TRP A 203 -16.06 5.44 -0.98
CA TRP A 203 -15.30 5.76 0.22
C TRP A 203 -15.75 7.10 0.80
N ASP A 204 -16.95 7.09 1.38
CA ASP A 204 -17.66 8.31 1.81
C ASP A 204 -16.94 9.09 2.93
N ASN A 205 -16.21 8.38 3.79
CA ASN A 205 -15.46 8.97 4.90
C ASN A 205 -14.05 9.44 4.51
N PHE A 206 -13.68 9.37 3.23
CA PHE A 206 -12.37 9.83 2.78
C PHE A 206 -12.29 11.36 2.83
N LYS A 207 -11.27 11.86 3.53
CA LYS A 207 -10.93 13.28 3.58
C LYS A 207 -9.49 13.48 3.13
N VAL A 208 -9.30 14.43 2.23
CA VAL A 208 -7.97 14.82 1.76
C VAL A 208 -7.30 15.64 2.85
N SER A 209 -6.19 15.14 3.39
CA SER A 209 -5.36 15.91 4.32
C SER A 209 -4.31 16.73 3.56
N GLU A 210 -3.84 17.80 4.16
CA GLU A 210 -2.72 18.59 3.63
C GLU A 210 -1.44 17.75 3.51
N SER A 211 -1.21 16.85 4.47
CA SER A 211 -0.09 15.90 4.45
C SER A 211 -0.18 14.92 3.27
N PHE A 212 -1.38 14.47 2.92
CA PHE A 212 -1.62 13.62 1.75
C PHE A 212 -1.26 14.35 0.45
N LEU A 213 -1.74 15.59 0.27
CA LEU A 213 -1.41 16.40 -0.91
C LEU A 213 0.08 16.72 -0.99
N THR A 214 0.71 17.04 0.14
CA THR A 214 2.15 17.33 0.21
C THR A 214 2.97 16.12 -0.19
N THR A 215 2.61 14.94 0.32
CA THR A 215 3.25 13.66 -0.04
C THR A 215 3.05 13.35 -1.51
N PHE A 216 1.82 13.45 -2.02
CA PHE A 216 1.51 13.26 -3.43
C PHE A 216 2.31 14.19 -4.35
N LYS A 217 2.41 15.49 -4.00
CA LYS A 217 3.21 16.47 -4.75
C LYS A 217 4.69 16.12 -4.72
N LYS A 218 5.22 15.70 -3.57
CA LYS A 218 6.63 15.28 -3.42
C LYS A 218 6.95 14.04 -4.24
N GLU A 219 6.12 13.00 -4.15
CA GLU A 219 6.26 11.74 -4.91
C GLU A 219 6.29 12.01 -6.42
N ASN A 220 5.44 12.93 -6.89
CA ASN A 220 5.29 13.25 -8.31
C ASN A 220 6.09 14.49 -8.77
N ARG A 221 6.98 15.03 -7.91
CA ARG A 221 7.82 16.22 -8.20
C ARG A 221 7.01 17.44 -8.68
N ILE A 222 5.80 17.62 -8.16
CA ILE A 222 4.93 18.76 -8.45
C ILE A 222 5.32 19.91 -7.52
N SER A 223 5.75 21.04 -8.09
CA SER A 223 6.04 22.26 -7.33
C SER A 223 4.85 23.21 -7.36
N SER A 224 4.47 23.74 -6.18
CA SER A 224 3.56 24.87 -6.09
C SER A 224 4.29 26.13 -6.58
N ARG A 225 3.66 26.89 -7.48
CA ARG A 225 4.17 28.21 -7.84
C ARG A 225 3.91 29.19 -6.68
N ARG A 226 4.95 29.89 -6.24
CA ARG A 226 4.86 31.04 -5.34
C ARG A 226 4.44 32.28 -6.09
#